data_AF-A0A653BT92-F1
#
_entry.id   AF-A0A653BT92-F1
#
_cell.length_a   1.000
_cell.length_b   1.000
_cell.length_c   1.000
_cell.angle_alpha   90.00
_cell.angle_beta   90.00
_cell.angle_gamma   90.00
#
_symmetry.space_group_name_H-M   'P 1'
#
loop_
_entity.id
_entity.type
_entity.pdbx_description
1 polymer ?
#
loop_
_entity_poly.entity_id
_entity_poly.type
_entity_poly.pdbx_seq_one_letter_code
_entity_poly.pdbx_strand_id
1 'polypeptide(L)'
;MDVATSQDLSPPKKRLKKSHFDVRLKEAHKYETQKESLTTAADDIVGEVALKIGICKRSVYKVVREYRTRHSFAAPLTNPNRKRCIDLVDHGDKSAIRRKVYQFFFRNELPTIDKVLKEVND
;
A
#
# COMPACT_ATOMS: atom_id res chain seq x y z
N MET A 1 0.81 -19.26 47.57
CA MET A 1 0.83 -20.14 46.38
C MET A 1 -0.07 -19.44 45.37
N ASP A 2 0.47 -18.43 44.70
CA ASP A 2 -0.32 -17.57 43.83
C ASP A 2 -0.11 -18.00 42.37
N VAL A 3 -1.19 -18.52 41.79
CA VAL A 3 -1.24 -19.04 40.42
C VAL A 3 -1.29 -17.86 39.47
N ALA A 4 -0.20 -17.63 38.73
CA ALA A 4 -0.15 -16.62 37.69
C ALA A 4 -1.04 -17.03 36.50
N THR A 5 -2.06 -16.21 36.23
CA THR A 5 -2.99 -16.36 35.11
C THR A 5 -2.25 -16.17 33.78
N SER A 6 -2.57 -17.00 32.78
CA SER A 6 -1.86 -17.16 31.50
C SER A 6 -1.84 -15.94 30.55
N GLN A 7 -2.23 -14.75 31.00
CA GLN A 7 -2.37 -13.56 30.17
C GLN A 7 -1.10 -12.69 30.07
N ASP A 8 -0.08 -12.95 30.89
CA ASP A 8 1.11 -12.10 30.99
C ASP A 8 2.25 -12.45 30.01
N LEU A 9 2.06 -13.42 29.12
CA LEU A 9 3.11 -13.90 28.18
C LEU A 9 2.94 -13.42 26.73
N SER A 10 1.95 -12.59 26.41
CA SER A 10 1.83 -12.04 25.04
C SER A 10 2.77 -10.84 24.87
N PRO A 11 3.66 -10.83 23.86
CA PRO A 11 4.50 -9.67 23.57
C PRO A 11 3.63 -8.41 23.41
N PRO A 12 4.10 -7.24 23.89
CA PRO A 12 3.34 -6.00 23.77
C PRO A 12 3.01 -5.73 22.29
N LYS A 13 1.72 -5.63 21.96
CA LYS A 13 1.26 -5.31 20.60
C LYS A 13 1.93 -4.03 20.13
N LYS A 14 2.70 -4.12 19.04
CA LYS A 14 3.39 -2.98 18.42
C LYS A 14 2.36 -1.87 18.16
N ARG A 15 2.53 -0.71 18.80
CA ARG A 15 1.64 0.46 18.60
C ARG A 15 1.48 0.68 17.09
N LEU A 16 0.24 0.67 16.61
CA LEU A 16 -0.06 1.02 15.22
C LEU A 16 0.51 2.43 14.98
N LYS A 17 1.48 2.55 14.07
CA LYS A 17 1.97 3.86 13.67
C LYS A 17 0.84 4.51 12.89
N LYS A 18 0.24 5.57 13.44
CA LYS A 18 -0.69 6.41 12.68
C LYS A 18 0.02 6.87 11.42
N SER A 19 -0.61 6.67 10.28
CA SER A 19 -0.05 7.18 9.03
C SER A 19 -0.05 8.71 9.11
N HIS A 20 0.90 9.36 8.45
CA HIS A 20 0.94 10.82 8.34
C HIS A 20 -0.40 11.39 7.80
N PHE A 21 -1.13 10.59 7.01
CA PHE A 21 -2.46 10.92 6.52
C PHE A 21 -3.53 10.97 7.62
N ASP A 22 -3.49 10.08 8.61
CA ASP A 22 -4.46 10.05 9.71
C ASP A 22 -4.35 11.28 10.62
N VAL A 23 -3.15 11.83 10.75
CA VAL A 23 -2.91 13.08 11.50
C VAL A 23 -3.48 14.27 10.71
N ARG A 24 -3.21 14.35 9.40
CA ARG A 24 -3.70 15.41 8.51
C ARG A 24 -5.23 15.47 8.39
N LEU A 25 -5.92 14.32 8.39
CA LEU A 25 -7.38 14.24 8.32
C LEU A 25 -8.06 14.84 9.55
N LYS A 26 -7.48 14.64 10.75
CA LYS A 26 -8.00 15.25 11.98
C LYS A 26 -7.81 16.77 12.01
N GLU A 27 -6.72 17.28 11.43
CA GLU A 27 -6.51 18.72 11.30
C GLU A 27 -7.50 19.36 10.32
N ALA A 28 -7.81 18.71 9.19
CA ALA A 28 -8.80 19.20 8.22
C ALA A 28 -10.20 19.41 8.85
N HIS A 29 -10.66 18.49 9.70
CA HIS A 29 -11.95 18.61 10.40
C HIS A 29 -11.99 19.77 11.42
N LYS A 30 -10.84 20.17 11.99
CA LYS A 30 -10.75 21.32 12.90
C LYS A 30 -10.96 22.66 12.18
N TYR A 31 -10.72 22.71 10.87
CA TYR A 31 -10.95 23.91 10.06
C TYR A 31 -12.42 24.07 9.63
N GLU A 32 -13.19 22.99 9.50
CA GLU A 32 -14.64 23.10 9.24
C GLU A 32 -15.39 23.77 10.40
N THR A 33 -14.92 23.61 11.64
CA THR A 33 -15.46 24.29 12.84
C THR A 33 -15.01 25.74 12.98
N GLN A 34 -13.99 26.19 12.24
CA GLN A 34 -13.51 27.60 12.23
C GLN A 34 -14.13 28.43 11.09
N LYS A 35 -15.01 27.82 10.28
CA LYS A 35 -15.64 28.44 9.10
C LYS A 35 -16.67 29.53 9.44
N GLU A 36 -17.00 29.75 10.71
CA GLU A 36 -17.99 30.76 11.12
C GLU A 36 -17.51 32.21 10.95
N SER A 37 -16.23 32.48 10.62
CA SER A 37 -15.72 33.86 10.56
C SER A 37 -14.90 34.23 9.33
N LEU A 38 -15.23 33.75 8.12
CA LEU A 38 -14.51 34.22 6.93
C LEU A 38 -15.36 34.31 5.65
N THR A 39 -15.83 35.52 5.38
CA THR A 39 -16.31 35.99 4.07
C THR A 39 -15.13 36.18 3.11
N THR A 40 -14.43 35.10 2.74
CA THR A 40 -13.39 35.12 1.71
C THR A 40 -13.76 34.22 0.55
N ALA A 41 -13.21 34.53 -0.64
CA ALA A 41 -13.44 33.73 -1.83
C ALA A 41 -12.97 32.29 -1.59
N ALA A 42 -13.70 31.31 -2.15
CA ALA A 42 -13.40 29.90 -1.94
C ALA A 42 -11.95 29.51 -2.34
N ASP A 43 -11.38 30.24 -3.30
CA ASP A 43 -9.99 30.08 -3.74
C ASP A 43 -8.95 30.46 -2.67
N ASP A 44 -9.25 31.45 -1.83
CA ASP A 44 -8.36 31.91 -0.75
C ASP A 44 -8.29 30.86 0.35
N ILE A 45 -9.45 30.31 0.72
CA ILE A 45 -9.57 29.21 1.69
C ILE A 45 -8.77 28.00 1.21
N VAL A 46 -8.92 27.63 -0.06
CA VAL A 46 -8.15 26.53 -0.66
C VAL A 46 -6.65 26.82 -0.68
N GLY A 47 -6.27 28.08 -0.92
CA GLY A 47 -4.89 28.53 -0.88
C GLY A 47 -4.26 28.39 0.51
N GLU A 48 -4.94 28.87 1.55
CA GLU A 48 -4.46 28.73 2.92
C GLU A 48 -4.34 27.27 3.36
N VAL A 49 -5.34 26.44 3.06
CA VAL A 49 -5.33 25.01 3.39
C VAL A 49 -4.20 24.29 2.68
N ALA A 50 -3.97 24.61 1.40
CA ALA A 50 -2.85 24.07 0.63
C ALA A 50 -1.50 24.42 1.24
N LEU A 51 -1.30 25.67 1.69
CA LEU A 51 -0.07 26.13 2.33
C LEU A 51 0.14 25.48 3.70
N LYS A 52 -0.89 25.49 4.56
CA LYS A 52 -0.84 24.91 5.92
C LYS A 52 -0.55 23.41 5.88
N ILE A 53 -1.21 22.68 4.99
CA ILE A 53 -1.04 21.23 4.87
C ILE A 53 0.20 20.88 4.05
N GLY A 54 0.66 21.74 3.14
CA GLY A 54 1.76 21.46 2.22
C GLY A 54 1.35 20.53 1.09
N ILE A 55 0.20 20.78 0.48
CA ILE A 55 -0.32 20.05 -0.70
C ILE A 55 -0.76 21.04 -1.78
N CYS A 56 -0.83 20.60 -3.04
CA CYS A 56 -1.27 21.49 -4.10
C CYS A 56 -2.78 21.81 -4.01
N LYS A 57 -3.19 23.02 -4.42
CA LYS A 57 -4.60 23.46 -4.46
C LYS A 57 -5.50 22.45 -5.19
N ARG A 58 -5.00 21.84 -6.27
CA ARG A 58 -5.71 20.81 -7.05
C ARG A 58 -6.06 19.58 -6.21
N SER A 59 -5.19 19.16 -5.29
CA SER A 59 -5.47 18.04 -4.39
C SER A 59 -6.52 18.41 -3.34
N VAL A 60 -6.49 19.64 -2.80
CA VAL A 60 -7.52 20.15 -1.89
C VAL A 60 -8.89 20.11 -2.58
N TYR A 61 -8.98 20.61 -3.81
CA TYR A 61 -10.23 20.55 -4.60
C TYR A 61 -10.74 19.12 -4.83
N LYS A 62 -9.84 18.17 -5.10
CA LYS A 62 -10.22 16.75 -5.25
C LYS A 62 -10.79 16.18 -3.95
N VAL A 63 -10.13 16.44 -2.82
CA VAL A 63 -10.57 15.99 -1.49
C VAL A 63 -11.92 16.57 -1.12
N VAL A 64 -12.12 17.88 -1.32
CA VAL A 64 -13.41 18.55 -1.08
C VAL A 64 -14.51 17.97 -1.96
N ARG A 65 -14.22 17.73 -3.24
CA ARG A 65 -15.19 17.13 -4.18
C ARG A 65 -15.56 15.71 -3.77
N GLU A 66 -14.58 14.90 -3.38
CA GLU A 66 -14.80 13.54 -2.92
C GLU A 66 -15.68 13.51 -1.67
N TYR A 67 -15.36 14.36 -0.68
CA TYR A 67 -16.14 14.48 0.55
C TYR A 67 -17.57 14.94 0.28
N ARG A 68 -17.79 15.91 -0.63
CA ARG A 68 -19.14 16.35 -1.02
C ARG A 68 -19.97 15.26 -1.69
N THR A 69 -19.33 14.32 -2.38
CA THR A 69 -20.01 13.26 -3.14
C THR A 69 -20.29 12.03 -2.27
N ARG A 70 -19.33 11.64 -1.43
CA ARG A 70 -19.36 10.39 -0.67
C ARG A 70 -19.63 10.57 0.82
N HIS A 71 -19.58 11.80 1.34
CA HIS A 71 -19.60 12.14 2.77
C HIS A 71 -18.56 11.38 3.61
N SER A 72 -17.53 10.84 2.96
CA SER A 72 -16.47 10.04 3.55
C SER A 72 -15.23 10.10 2.66
N PHE A 73 -14.06 9.94 3.26
CA PHE A 73 -12.80 9.91 2.54
C PHE A 73 -12.47 8.45 2.19
N ALA A 74 -12.32 8.14 0.90
CA ALA A 74 -11.84 6.81 0.53
C ALA A 74 -10.37 6.66 0.89
N ALA A 75 -9.99 5.44 1.28
CA ALA A 75 -8.59 5.09 1.40
C ALA A 75 -7.90 5.28 0.03
N PRO A 76 -6.61 5.69 0.02
CA PRO A 76 -5.84 5.72 -1.22
C PRO A 76 -5.93 4.37 -1.91
N LEU A 77 -6.29 4.38 -3.21
CA LEU A 77 -6.21 3.18 -4.04
C LEU A 77 -4.75 2.76 -4.11
N THR A 78 -4.36 1.79 -3.31
CA THR A 78 -3.07 1.12 -3.47
C THR A 78 -3.19 0.29 -4.73
N ASN A 79 -2.58 0.75 -5.83
CA ASN A 79 -2.41 -0.12 -7.00
C ASN A 79 -1.70 -1.38 -6.51
N PRO A 80 -2.28 -2.58 -6.70
CA PRO A 80 -1.59 -3.80 -6.32
C PRO A 80 -0.25 -3.84 -7.05
N ASN A 81 0.80 -4.26 -6.34
CA ASN A 81 2.09 -4.50 -6.99
C ASN A 81 1.86 -5.40 -8.20
N ARG A 82 2.32 -4.95 -9.38
CA ARG A 82 2.18 -5.71 -10.62
C ARG A 82 2.85 -7.07 -10.42
N LYS A 83 2.06 -8.15 -10.44
CA LYS A 83 2.59 -9.52 -10.35
C LYS A 83 3.51 -9.77 -11.55
N ARG A 84 4.71 -10.31 -11.30
CA ARG A 84 5.61 -10.77 -12.37
C ARG A 84 5.17 -12.14 -12.86
N CYS A 85 5.62 -12.54 -14.05
CA CYS A 85 5.38 -13.89 -14.58
C CYS A 85 5.81 -14.99 -13.59
N ILE A 86 6.93 -14.78 -12.89
CA ILE A 86 7.40 -15.69 -11.85
C ILE A 86 6.45 -15.77 -10.65
N ASP A 87 5.68 -14.73 -10.35
CA ASP A 87 4.76 -14.73 -9.20
C ASP A 87 3.47 -15.51 -9.51
N LEU A 88 3.24 -15.84 -10.79
CA LEU A 88 2.09 -16.64 -11.25
C LEU A 88 2.34 -18.15 -11.15
N VAL A 89 3.61 -18.58 -11.10
CA VAL A 89 4.01 -19.99 -11.05
C VAL A 89 4.16 -20.46 -9.61
N ASP A 90 3.66 -21.65 -9.29
CA ASP A 90 3.75 -22.23 -7.95
C ASP A 90 5.21 -22.52 -7.54
N HIS A 91 5.45 -22.62 -6.23
CA HIS A 91 6.77 -22.96 -5.70
C HIS A 91 7.25 -24.37 -6.12
N GLY A 92 6.32 -25.33 -6.23
CA GLY A 92 6.62 -26.68 -6.72
C GLY A 92 7.17 -26.65 -8.14
N ASP A 93 6.44 -26.01 -9.04
CA ASP A 93 6.79 -25.89 -10.46
C ASP A 93 8.12 -25.18 -10.67
N LYS A 94 8.36 -24.08 -9.93
CA LYS A 94 9.65 -23.38 -9.93
C LYS A 94 10.81 -24.29 -9.54
N SER A 95 10.58 -25.21 -8.62
CA SER A 95 11.59 -26.13 -8.13
C SER A 95 11.84 -27.26 -9.14
N ALA A 96 10.79 -27.74 -9.81
CA ALA A 96 10.91 -28.70 -10.91
C ALA A 96 11.68 -28.10 -12.11
N ILE A 97 11.33 -26.89 -12.54
CA ILE A 97 12.03 -26.18 -13.62
C ILE A 97 13.51 -25.99 -13.27
N ARG A 98 13.81 -25.53 -12.04
CA ARG A 98 15.20 -25.40 -11.57
C ARG A 98 15.96 -26.72 -11.64
N ARG A 99 15.34 -27.84 -11.22
CA ARG A 99 15.95 -29.16 -11.29
C ARG A 99 16.30 -29.56 -12.72
N LYS A 100 15.39 -29.35 -13.68
CA LYS A 100 15.64 -29.61 -15.10
C LYS A 100 16.77 -28.73 -15.64
N VAL A 101 16.78 -27.44 -15.31
CA VAL A 101 17.89 -26.52 -15.66
C VAL A 101 19.24 -27.01 -15.10
N TYR A 102 19.28 -27.46 -13.84
CA TYR A 102 20.49 -28.00 -13.22
C TYR A 102 20.98 -29.29 -13.90
N GLN A 103 20.10 -30.11 -14.46
CA GLN A 103 20.52 -31.31 -15.19
C GLN A 103 21.36 -30.97 -16.43
N PHE A 104 21.08 -29.87 -17.12
CA PHE A 104 21.92 -29.43 -18.24
C PHE A 104 23.36 -29.14 -17.80
N PHE A 105 23.54 -28.56 -16.61
CA PHE A 105 24.87 -28.33 -16.04
C PHE A 105 25.63 -29.64 -15.81
N PHE A 106 24.98 -30.68 -15.27
CA PHE A 106 25.61 -32.00 -15.10
C PHE A 106 25.91 -32.71 -16.42
N ARG A 107 25.13 -32.43 -17.47
CA ARG A 107 25.37 -32.94 -18.83
C ARG A 107 26.44 -32.13 -19.59
N ASN A 108 27.02 -31.08 -18.97
CA ASN A 108 27.91 -30.11 -19.62
C ASN A 108 27.30 -29.47 -20.89
N GLU A 109 25.98 -29.31 -20.90
CA GLU A 109 25.23 -28.67 -21.98
C GLU A 109 24.75 -27.28 -21.58
N LEU A 110 24.68 -26.36 -22.55
CA LEU A 110 24.11 -25.04 -22.33
C LEU A 110 22.58 -25.12 -22.26
N PRO A 111 21.95 -24.63 -21.18
CA PRO A 111 20.49 -24.55 -21.06
C PRO A 111 19.97 -23.35 -21.88
N THR A 112 19.62 -23.60 -23.14
CA THR A 112 18.89 -22.63 -23.98
C THR A 112 17.40 -22.66 -23.66
N ILE A 113 16.69 -21.55 -23.88
CA ILE A 113 15.25 -21.43 -23.62
C ILE A 113 14.46 -22.57 -24.30
N ASP A 114 14.73 -22.85 -25.58
CA ASP A 114 14.02 -23.88 -26.34
C ASP A 114 14.24 -25.29 -25.76
N LYS A 115 15.48 -25.58 -25.33
CA LYS A 115 15.83 -26.88 -24.71
C LYS A 115 15.13 -27.05 -23.37
N VAL A 116 15.15 -26.02 -22.53
CA VAL A 116 14.48 -26.04 -21.23
C VAL A 116 12.97 -26.16 -21.41
N LEU A 117 12.38 -25.44 -22.37
CA LEU A 117 10.95 -25.50 -22.67
C LEU A 117 10.54 -26.91 -23.12
N LYS A 118 11.35 -27.56 -23.96
CA LYS A 118 11.13 -28.96 -24.36
C LYS A 118 11.18 -29.90 -23.16
N GLU A 119 12.27 -29.88 -22.39
CA GLU A 119 12.47 -30.81 -21.28
C GLU A 119 11.51 -30.58 -20.09
N VAL A 120 10.90 -29.39 -19.97
CA VAL A 120 9.85 -29.11 -18.97
C VAL A 120 8.49 -29.65 -19.42
N ASN A 121 8.24 -29.69 -20.73
CA ASN A 121 7.01 -30.24 -21.32
C ASN A 121 7.08 -31.76 -21.55
N ASP A 122 8.28 -32.34 -21.54
CA ASP A 122 8.56 -33.79 -21.55
C ASP A 122 8.39 -34.42 -20.16
#